data_AF-A0AAP0G1Z1-F1
#
_entry.id   AF-A0AAP0G1Z1-F1
#
_cell.length_a   1.000
_cell.length_b   1.000
_cell.length_c   1.000
_cell.angle_alpha   90.00
_cell.angle_beta   90.00
_cell.angle_gamma   90.00
#
_symmetry.space_group_name_H-M   'P 1'
#
loop_
_entity.id
_entity.type
_entity.pdbx_description
1 polymer ?
#
loop_
_entity_poly.entity_id
_entity_poly.type
_entity_poly.pdbx_seq_one_letter_code
_entity_poly.pdbx_strand_id
1 'polypeptide(L)'
;MFNRKLTSMNKLLMEENDRLQKQLSHLVYDNGRMHQQLQNVSASLYSLLAIAEETLAKFLDKATRTAVKWVQMVGMKPGPDSIGMVSVSHSCSGAAARAYGLVNLEPPKVMEILKDHLTWYRDCRSLDVRTAFTTAKGGNIEFLYMLKVCGKFMTSTGVLTGPTNSNFIRAEMLPSGYLIWACEGGGAMIHIVDHVKLDVSFPR
;
A
#
# COMPACT_ATOMS: atom_id res chain seq x y z
N MET A 1 57.53 -19.35 49.80
CA MET A 1 56.18 -19.82 49.46
C MET A 1 55.27 -18.71 48.90
N PHE A 2 55.25 -17.52 49.51
CA PHE A 2 54.39 -16.39 49.14
C PHE A 2 54.53 -15.90 47.68
N ASN A 3 55.76 -15.74 47.18
CA ASN A 3 56.00 -15.26 45.81
C ASN A 3 55.39 -16.15 44.71
N ARG A 4 55.40 -17.48 44.89
CA ARG A 4 54.77 -18.42 43.94
C ARG A 4 53.25 -18.25 43.87
N LYS A 5 52.62 -17.89 44.99
CA LYS A 5 51.16 -17.67 45.06
C LYS A 5 50.77 -16.39 44.32
N LEU A 6 51.53 -15.31 44.51
CA LEU A 6 51.39 -14.06 43.75
C LEU A 6 51.53 -14.26 42.24
N THR A 7 52.54 -15.01 41.80
CA THR A 7 52.72 -15.33 40.36
C THR A 7 51.52 -16.08 39.78
N SER A 8 50.98 -17.05 40.54
CA SER A 8 49.81 -17.82 40.08
C SER A 8 48.55 -16.97 39.98
N MET A 9 48.33 -16.05 40.93
CA MET A 9 47.19 -15.12 40.91
C MET A 9 47.28 -14.12 39.76
N ASN A 10 48.45 -13.53 39.51
CA ASN A 10 48.65 -12.62 38.38
C ASN A 10 48.41 -13.32 37.03
N LYS A 11 48.80 -14.59 36.91
CA LYS A 11 48.53 -15.37 35.70
C LYS A 11 47.03 -15.53 35.44
N LEU A 12 46.26 -15.92 36.46
CA LEU A 12 44.81 -16.05 36.35
C LEU A 12 44.13 -14.71 36.01
N LEU A 13 44.57 -13.61 36.62
CA LEU A 13 44.06 -12.28 36.29
C LEU A 13 44.34 -11.89 34.84
N MET A 14 45.52 -12.22 34.30
CA MET A 14 45.82 -11.97 32.89
C MET A 14 44.96 -12.81 31.96
N GLU A 15 44.81 -14.11 32.25
CA GLU A 15 43.97 -15.02 31.46
C GLU A 15 42.51 -14.54 31.45
N GLU A 16 42.00 -14.09 32.59
CA GLU A 16 40.62 -13.63 32.69
C GLU A 16 40.40 -12.24 32.08
N ASN A 17 41.38 -11.34 32.18
CA ASN A 17 41.34 -10.07 31.46
C ASN A 17 41.37 -10.28 29.93
N ASP A 18 42.17 -11.22 29.42
CA ASP A 18 42.17 -11.58 27.99
C ASP A 18 40.82 -12.15 27.56
N ARG A 19 40.23 -13.04 28.38
CA ARG A 19 38.88 -13.58 28.13
C ARG A 19 37.83 -12.47 28.08
N LEU A 20 37.86 -11.53 29.03
CA LEU A 20 36.93 -10.39 29.08
C LEU A 20 37.13 -9.43 27.91
N GLN A 21 38.37 -9.14 27.52
CA GLN A 21 38.65 -8.29 26.35
C GLN A 21 38.10 -8.89 25.05
N LYS A 22 38.19 -10.22 24.89
CA LYS A 22 37.58 -10.95 23.77
C LYS A 22 36.05 -10.90 23.80
N GLN A 23 35.43 -10.96 24.98
CA GLN A 23 33.97 -10.83 25.09
C GLN A 23 33.51 -9.40 24.77
N LEU A 24 34.23 -8.39 25.27
CA LEU A 24 33.94 -6.99 24.98
C LEU A 24 34.08 -6.67 23.50
N SER A 25 35.11 -7.18 22.82
CA SER A 25 35.27 -6.96 21.38
C SER A 25 34.10 -7.54 20.57
N HIS A 26 33.62 -8.74 20.94
CA HIS A 26 32.45 -9.35 20.32
C HIS A 26 31.19 -8.52 20.55
N LEU A 27 30.94 -8.07 21.79
CA LEU A 27 29.76 -7.26 22.12
C LEU A 27 29.79 -5.89 21.41
N VAL A 28 30.95 -5.25 21.33
CA VAL A 28 31.11 -3.98 20.59
C VAL A 28 30.82 -4.19 19.10
N TYR A 29 31.31 -5.29 18.53
CA TYR A 29 31.06 -5.65 17.14
C TYR A 29 29.55 -5.90 16.88
N ASP A 30 28.91 -6.70 17.72
CA ASP A 30 27.47 -6.98 17.61
C ASP A 30 26.63 -5.72 17.77
N ASN A 31 26.97 -4.86 18.73
CA ASN A 31 26.28 -3.59 18.95
C ASN A 31 26.41 -2.67 17.74
N GLY A 32 27.61 -2.59 17.14
CA GLY A 32 27.83 -1.88 15.88
C GLY A 32 26.95 -2.42 14.75
N ARG A 33 26.84 -3.75 14.62
CA ARG A 33 25.95 -4.39 13.63
C ARG A 33 24.48 -4.06 13.87
N MET A 34 24.03 -4.10 15.11
CA MET A 34 22.64 -3.75 15.47
C MET A 34 22.32 -2.29 15.15
N HIS A 35 23.23 -1.37 15.45
CA HIS A 35 23.09 0.04 15.08
C HIS A 35 23.00 0.23 13.57
N GLN A 36 23.81 -0.48 12.78
CA GLN A 36 23.71 -0.45 11.32
C GLN A 36 22.37 -0.98 10.81
N GLN A 37 21.86 -2.08 11.39
CA GLN A 37 20.55 -2.61 11.03
C GLN A 37 19.43 -1.61 11.32
N LEU A 38 19.46 -0.95 12.48
CA LEU A 38 18.48 0.09 12.83
C LEU A 38 18.51 1.27 11.86
N GLN A 39 19.70 1.72 11.45
CA GLN A 39 19.84 2.78 10.44
C GLN A 39 19.30 2.36 9.07
N ASN A 40 19.51 1.11 8.66
CA ASN A 40 18.98 0.61 7.40
C ASN A 40 17.46 0.52 7.42
N VAL A 41 16.88 0.07 8.54
CA VAL A 41 15.42 0.02 8.73
C VAL A 41 14.84 1.43 8.70
N SER A 42 15.44 2.39 9.41
CA SER A 42 14.95 3.78 9.41
C SER A 42 15.01 4.39 8.01
N ALA A 43 16.12 4.21 7.27
CA ALA A 43 16.24 4.66 5.88
C ALA A 43 15.15 4.04 4.98
N SER A 44 14.86 2.75 5.14
CA SER A 44 13.78 2.09 4.41
C SER A 44 12.41 2.68 4.75
N LEU A 45 12.13 2.98 6.03
CA LEU A 45 10.87 3.59 6.45
C LEU A 45 10.69 5.00 5.88
N TYR A 46 11.74 5.82 5.87
CA TYR A 46 11.70 7.15 5.25
C TYR A 46 11.39 7.08 3.75
N SER A 47 11.98 6.12 3.03
CA SER A 47 11.70 5.93 1.60
C SER A 47 10.23 5.53 1.36
N LEU A 48 9.70 4.61 2.16
CA LEU A 48 8.29 4.19 2.06
C LEU A 48 7.33 5.34 2.40
N LEU A 49 7.64 6.13 3.42
CA LEU A 49 6.85 7.30 3.78
C LEU A 49 6.82 8.32 2.63
N ALA A 50 7.97 8.60 2.01
CA ALA A 50 8.05 9.50 0.86
C ALA A 50 7.19 9.01 -0.31
N ILE A 51 7.21 7.71 -0.62
CA ILE A 51 6.34 7.11 -1.65
C ILE A 51 4.87 7.27 -1.27
N ALA A 52 4.51 7.04 -0.01
CA ALA A 52 3.14 7.19 0.46
C ALA A 52 2.64 8.64 0.36
N GLU A 53 3.47 9.62 0.75
CA GLU A 53 3.17 11.05 0.65
C GLU A 53 3.01 11.49 -0.81
N GLU A 54 3.92 11.09 -1.70
CA GLU A 54 3.82 11.39 -3.13
C GLU A 54 2.58 10.73 -3.77
N THR A 55 2.29 9.48 -3.40
CA THR A 55 1.10 8.75 -3.85
C THR A 55 -0.17 9.45 -3.39
N LEU A 56 -0.23 9.88 -2.13
CA LEU A 56 -1.36 10.62 -1.58
C LEU A 56 -1.57 11.94 -2.32
N ALA A 57 -0.50 12.72 -2.57
CA ALA A 57 -0.59 13.97 -3.32
C ALA A 57 -1.15 13.75 -4.73
N LYS A 58 -0.62 12.76 -5.47
CA LYS A 58 -1.11 12.38 -6.81
C LYS A 58 -2.55 11.86 -6.79
N PHE A 59 -2.97 11.18 -5.73
CA PHE A 59 -4.35 10.75 -5.56
C PHE A 59 -5.28 11.95 -5.33
N LEU A 60 -4.90 12.86 -4.43
CA LEU A 60 -5.70 14.05 -4.12
C LEU A 60 -5.91 14.93 -5.36
N ASP A 61 -4.87 15.16 -6.17
CA ASP A 61 -4.99 15.91 -7.42
C ASP A 61 -6.02 15.30 -8.40
N LYS A 62 -6.09 13.97 -8.46
CA LYS A 62 -7.11 13.24 -9.25
C LYS A 62 -8.50 13.37 -8.61
N ALA A 63 -8.57 13.26 -7.30
CA ALA A 63 -9.81 13.21 -6.52
C ALA A 63 -10.47 14.59 -6.32
N THR A 64 -9.75 15.71 -6.42
CA THR A 64 -10.32 17.05 -6.14
C THR A 64 -10.50 17.92 -7.38
N ARG A 65 -9.65 17.78 -8.41
CA ARG A 65 -9.58 18.53 -9.70
C ARG A 65 -8.44 19.55 -9.73
N THR A 66 -7.30 19.13 -10.28
CA THR A 66 -6.25 20.06 -10.78
C THR A 66 -5.43 19.46 -11.92
N ALA A 67 -5.07 18.17 -11.88
CA ALA A 67 -4.03 17.63 -12.76
C ALA A 67 -4.52 16.79 -13.95
N VAL A 68 -5.78 16.31 -13.95
CA VAL A 68 -6.26 15.33 -14.93
C VAL A 68 -7.46 15.88 -15.72
N LYS A 69 -7.36 15.83 -17.05
CA LYS A 69 -8.48 16.17 -17.94
C LYS A 69 -9.50 15.03 -17.93
N TRP A 70 -10.59 15.25 -17.22
CA TRP A 70 -11.69 14.30 -17.09
C TRP A 70 -12.69 14.43 -18.24
N VAL A 71 -13.06 13.32 -18.86
CA VAL A 71 -14.19 13.26 -19.79
C VAL A 71 -15.34 12.54 -19.11
N GLN A 72 -16.47 13.24 -18.94
CA GLN A 72 -17.69 12.65 -18.41
C GLN A 72 -18.24 11.59 -19.37
N MET A 73 -18.61 10.43 -18.84
CA MET A 73 -19.29 9.41 -19.63
C MET A 73 -20.70 9.87 -20.04
N VAL A 74 -20.98 9.81 -21.36
CA VAL A 74 -22.28 10.14 -21.95
C VAL A 74 -23.28 9.02 -21.66
N GLY A 75 -24.52 9.36 -21.28
CA GLY A 75 -25.60 8.38 -21.08
C GLY A 75 -25.81 7.89 -19.64
N MET A 76 -25.11 8.46 -18.66
CA MET A 76 -25.41 8.25 -17.24
C MET A 76 -26.75 8.91 -16.88
N LYS A 77 -27.83 8.13 -16.79
CA LYS A 77 -29.08 8.59 -16.15
C LYS A 77 -28.84 8.65 -14.63
N PRO A 78 -29.20 9.73 -13.93
CA PRO A 78 -29.18 9.71 -12.46
C PRO A 78 -30.11 8.58 -12.01
N GLY A 79 -29.52 7.54 -11.40
CA GLY A 79 -30.28 6.50 -10.74
C GLY A 79 -30.97 7.07 -9.50
N PRO A 80 -31.98 6.36 -8.95
CA PRO A 80 -32.70 6.79 -7.75
C PRO A 80 -31.76 7.02 -6.55
N ASP A 81 -30.61 6.37 -6.53
CA ASP A 81 -29.50 6.60 -5.60
C ASP A 81 -28.33 7.23 -6.35
N SER A 82 -28.07 8.51 -6.07
CA SER A 82 -27.21 9.42 -6.83
C SER A 82 -25.74 8.98 -6.94
N ILE A 83 -25.44 8.00 -7.82
CA ILE A 83 -24.09 7.81 -8.36
C ILE A 83 -23.78 9.05 -9.20
N GLY A 84 -22.87 9.87 -8.71
CA GLY A 84 -22.34 11.01 -9.42
C GLY A 84 -21.45 10.63 -10.60
N MET A 85 -21.09 11.66 -11.37
CA MET A 85 -20.42 11.58 -12.66
C MET A 85 -19.20 10.66 -12.64
N VAL A 86 -19.23 9.65 -13.52
CA VAL A 86 -18.07 8.83 -13.84
C VAL A 86 -17.27 9.53 -14.94
N SER A 87 -15.99 9.74 -14.70
CA SER A 87 -15.07 10.29 -15.69
C SER A 87 -13.88 9.39 -15.92
N VAL A 88 -13.44 9.29 -17.16
CA VAL A 88 -12.23 8.53 -17.53
C VAL A 88 -11.17 9.50 -18.06
N SER A 89 -9.91 9.21 -17.80
CA SER A 89 -8.78 9.89 -18.42
C SER A 89 -7.84 8.91 -19.10
N HIS A 90 -7.38 9.33 -20.28
CA HIS A 90 -6.31 8.71 -21.06
C HIS A 90 -5.06 9.61 -21.11
N SER A 91 -5.05 10.74 -20.39
CA SER A 91 -3.91 11.67 -20.35
C SER A 91 -2.81 11.22 -19.37
N CYS A 92 -2.98 10.06 -18.75
CA CYS A 92 -2.05 9.47 -17.79
C CYS A 92 -1.62 8.07 -18.25
N SER A 93 -0.49 7.58 -17.75
CA SER A 93 0.02 6.24 -18.06
C SER A 93 -0.92 5.16 -17.50
N GLY A 94 -1.85 4.66 -18.29
CA GLY A 94 -2.85 3.67 -17.89
C GLY A 94 -4.27 4.19 -18.10
N ALA A 95 -5.24 3.54 -17.46
CA ALA A 95 -6.63 4.00 -17.45
C ALA A 95 -6.99 4.48 -16.05
N ALA A 96 -7.42 5.74 -15.93
CA ALA A 96 -7.94 6.29 -14.68
C ALA A 96 -9.43 6.55 -14.81
N ALA A 97 -10.21 6.04 -13.86
CA ALA A 97 -11.61 6.34 -13.67
C ALA A 97 -11.82 7.04 -12.33
N ARG A 98 -12.77 7.97 -12.29
CA ARG A 98 -13.22 8.62 -11.07
C ARG A 98 -14.73 8.61 -11.00
N ALA A 99 -15.28 8.33 -9.83
CA ALA A 99 -16.69 8.46 -9.51
C ALA A 99 -16.86 9.27 -8.22
N TYR A 100 -18.02 9.88 -8.04
CA TYR A 100 -18.41 10.47 -6.75
C TYR A 100 -19.84 10.09 -6.41
N GLY A 101 -20.22 10.10 -5.14
CA GLY A 101 -21.58 9.77 -4.73
C GLY A 101 -21.86 10.20 -3.30
N LEU A 102 -23.08 10.66 -3.05
CA LEU A 102 -23.56 10.97 -1.71
C LEU A 102 -24.14 9.71 -1.08
N VAL A 103 -23.78 9.44 0.17
CA VAL A 103 -24.35 8.35 0.97
C VAL A 103 -24.95 8.88 2.25
N ASN A 104 -26.06 8.28 2.69
CA ASN A 104 -26.72 8.60 3.95
C ASN A 104 -26.10 7.82 5.12
N LEU A 105 -24.78 7.92 5.27
CA LEU A 105 -23.99 7.28 6.32
C LEU A 105 -22.90 8.25 6.77
N GLU A 106 -22.60 8.25 8.06
CA GLU A 106 -21.48 9.04 8.60
C GLU A 106 -20.13 8.50 8.11
N PRO A 107 -19.10 9.35 7.93
CA PRO A 107 -17.79 8.95 7.42
C PRO A 107 -17.14 7.74 8.11
N PRO A 108 -17.20 7.56 9.44
CA PRO A 108 -16.64 6.38 10.09
C PRO A 108 -17.29 5.08 9.61
N LYS A 109 -18.63 5.08 9.42
CA LYS A 109 -19.34 3.89 8.96
C LYS A 109 -19.03 3.57 7.50
N VAL A 110 -18.91 4.60 6.68
CA VAL A 110 -18.47 4.46 5.29
C VAL A 110 -17.06 3.86 5.21
N MET A 111 -16.15 4.34 6.06
CA MET A 111 -14.79 3.79 6.14
C MET A 111 -14.80 2.31 6.51
N GLU A 112 -15.56 1.88 7.52
CA GLU A 112 -15.69 0.45 7.86
C GLU A 112 -16.10 -0.41 6.65
N ILE A 113 -17.12 0.03 5.91
CA ILE A 113 -17.62 -0.68 4.72
C ILE A 113 -16.55 -0.71 3.64
N LEU A 114 -15.90 0.43 3.34
CA LEU A 114 -14.89 0.51 2.30
C LEU A 114 -13.68 -0.40 2.58
N LYS A 115 -13.27 -0.52 3.85
CA LYS A 115 -12.19 -1.44 4.27
C LYS A 115 -12.53 -2.91 4.00
N ASP A 116 -13.80 -3.28 4.08
CA ASP A 116 -14.26 -4.64 3.86
C ASP A 116 -14.51 -4.93 2.36
N HIS A 117 -13.44 -4.83 1.56
CA HIS A 117 -13.53 -5.02 0.11
C HIS A 117 -14.19 -6.35 -0.30
N LEU A 118 -14.06 -7.42 0.51
CA LEU A 118 -14.59 -8.73 0.16
C LEU A 118 -16.13 -8.79 0.18
N THR A 119 -16.80 -7.94 0.96
CA THR A 119 -18.26 -7.99 1.07
C THR A 119 -18.99 -7.20 -0.01
N TRP A 120 -18.39 -6.13 -0.53
CA TRP A 120 -19.06 -5.25 -1.51
C TRP A 120 -18.37 -5.20 -2.87
N TYR A 121 -17.08 -5.49 -2.97
CA TYR A 121 -16.34 -5.44 -4.22
C TYR A 121 -16.28 -6.83 -4.87
N ARG A 122 -17.31 -7.14 -5.68
CA ARG A 122 -17.54 -8.48 -6.28
C ARG A 122 -16.33 -9.08 -7.00
N ASP A 123 -15.47 -8.26 -7.60
CA ASP A 123 -14.30 -8.72 -8.32
C ASP A 123 -13.09 -9.00 -7.41
N CYS A 124 -13.14 -8.60 -6.13
CA CYS A 124 -12.14 -8.91 -5.12
C CYS A 124 -12.22 -10.38 -4.72
N ARG A 125 -11.12 -11.13 -4.90
CA ARG A 125 -11.05 -12.55 -4.53
C ARG A 125 -10.25 -12.79 -3.27
N SER A 126 -9.29 -11.93 -3.00
CA SER A 126 -8.42 -12.03 -1.85
C SER A 126 -7.86 -10.66 -1.51
N LEU A 127 -7.77 -10.37 -0.23
CA LEU A 127 -7.11 -9.20 0.33
C LEU A 127 -6.23 -9.68 1.49
N ASP A 128 -4.93 -9.38 1.43
CA ASP A 128 -3.96 -9.79 2.44
C ASP A 128 -3.10 -8.59 2.86
N VAL A 129 -3.08 -8.27 4.16
CA VAL A 129 -2.27 -7.17 4.72
C VAL A 129 -0.90 -7.73 5.09
N ARG A 130 0.12 -7.33 4.34
CA ARG A 130 1.50 -7.83 4.51
C ARG A 130 2.21 -7.18 5.68
N THR A 131 2.04 -5.86 5.83
CA THR A 131 2.69 -5.07 6.88
C THR A 131 1.88 -3.82 7.17
N ALA A 132 1.92 -3.31 8.40
CA ALA A 132 1.32 -2.05 8.81
C ALA A 132 2.31 -1.19 9.59
N PHE A 133 2.25 0.12 9.40
CA PHE A 133 3.09 1.10 10.07
C PHE A 133 2.27 2.30 10.52
N THR A 134 2.53 2.81 11.72
CA THR A 134 1.90 4.05 12.20
C THR A 134 2.75 5.25 11.79
N THR A 135 2.14 6.27 11.21
CA THR A 135 2.82 7.53 10.88
C THR A 135 2.96 8.40 12.13
N ALA A 136 3.96 9.28 12.14
CA ALA A 136 4.18 10.22 13.25
C ALA A 136 2.98 11.15 13.54
N LYS A 137 2.07 11.31 12.57
CA LYS A 137 0.83 12.10 12.69
C LYS A 137 -0.39 11.27 13.09
N GLY A 138 -0.19 10.01 13.50
CA GLY A 138 -1.26 9.11 13.96
C GLY A 138 -2.05 8.40 12.85
N GLY A 139 -1.60 8.49 11.59
CA GLY A 139 -2.16 7.71 10.48
C GLY A 139 -1.63 6.27 10.46
N ASN A 140 -2.30 5.36 9.74
CA ASN A 140 -1.81 4.00 9.52
C ASN A 140 -1.55 3.79 8.02
N ILE A 141 -0.37 3.26 7.69
CA ILE A 141 0.01 2.82 6.34
C ILE A 141 0.02 1.30 6.34
N GLU A 142 -0.86 0.70 5.55
CA GLU A 142 -0.95 -0.74 5.36
C GLU A 142 -0.50 -1.11 3.94
N PHE A 143 0.33 -2.14 3.83
CA PHE A 143 0.68 -2.74 2.55
C PHE A 143 -0.26 -3.88 2.25
N LEU A 144 -1.17 -3.67 1.30
CA LEU A 144 -2.18 -4.65 0.92
C LEU A 144 -1.82 -5.34 -0.39
N TYR A 145 -1.90 -6.66 -0.41
CA TYR A 145 -1.97 -7.44 -1.64
C TYR A 145 -3.43 -7.74 -1.95
N MET A 146 -3.89 -7.33 -3.14
CA MET A 146 -5.27 -7.55 -3.57
C MET A 146 -5.30 -8.31 -4.89
N LEU A 147 -6.05 -9.40 -4.93
CA LEU A 147 -6.34 -10.15 -6.16
C LEU A 147 -7.73 -9.78 -6.66
N LYS A 148 -7.80 -9.25 -7.90
CA LYS A 148 -9.05 -8.88 -8.57
C LYS A 148 -9.25 -9.70 -9.85
N VAL A 149 -10.49 -10.04 -10.18
CA VAL A 149 -10.85 -10.59 -11.49
C VAL A 149 -11.18 -9.44 -12.43
N CYS A 150 -10.38 -9.23 -13.47
CA CYS A 150 -10.74 -8.34 -14.57
C CYS A 150 -11.44 -9.16 -15.67
N GLY A 151 -12.76 -9.00 -15.81
CA GLY A 151 -13.50 -9.62 -16.91
C GLY A 151 -13.03 -9.09 -18.26
N LYS A 152 -12.78 -9.97 -19.24
CA LYS A 152 -12.49 -9.60 -20.62
C LYS A 152 -13.81 -9.42 -21.36
N PHE A 153 -14.16 -8.20 -21.76
CA PHE A 153 -15.25 -8.00 -22.71
C PHE A 153 -14.71 -8.31 -24.12
N MET A 154 -14.93 -9.54 -24.61
CA MET A 154 -14.64 -9.85 -26.01
C MET A 154 -15.84 -9.40 -26.84
N THR A 155 -15.76 -8.23 -27.48
CA THR A 155 -16.56 -7.95 -28.67
C THR A 155 -15.97 -8.75 -29.83
N SER A 156 -16.33 -10.03 -29.93
CA SER A 156 -16.12 -10.80 -31.15
C SER A 156 -17.30 -11.74 -31.36
N THR A 157 -18.13 -11.39 -32.34
CA THR A 157 -18.89 -12.36 -33.12
C THR A 157 -17.93 -13.44 -33.62
N GLY A 158 -17.82 -14.57 -32.93
CA GLY A 158 -17.00 -15.69 -33.39
C GLY A 158 -16.47 -16.58 -32.28
N VAL A 159 -17.14 -17.73 -32.10
CA VAL A 159 -16.67 -19.05 -31.63
C VAL A 159 -16.01 -19.15 -30.25
N LEU A 160 -16.63 -20.00 -29.43
CA LEU A 160 -16.19 -20.38 -28.08
C LEU A 160 -14.98 -21.32 -28.14
N THR A 161 -13.83 -20.86 -27.67
CA THR A 161 -12.76 -21.75 -27.18
C THR A 161 -12.57 -21.49 -25.69
N GLY A 162 -12.69 -22.56 -24.89
CA GLY A 162 -12.68 -22.51 -23.43
C GLY A 162 -11.39 -21.96 -22.82
N PRO A 163 -11.42 -21.52 -21.54
CA PRO A 163 -10.30 -20.84 -20.92
C PRO A 163 -9.14 -21.80 -20.60
N THR A 164 -7.97 -21.52 -21.15
CA THR A 164 -6.69 -22.17 -20.82
C THR A 164 -6.09 -21.59 -19.54
N ASN A 165 -5.47 -22.44 -18.72
CA ASN A 165 -5.10 -22.20 -17.32
C ASN A 165 -3.82 -21.36 -17.08
N SER A 166 -3.67 -20.18 -17.70
CA SER A 166 -2.61 -19.22 -17.30
C SER A 166 -2.98 -17.74 -17.59
N ASN A 167 -4.15 -17.28 -17.16
CA ASN A 167 -4.74 -16.01 -17.60
C ASN A 167 -4.59 -14.81 -16.63
N PHE A 168 -3.67 -14.85 -15.67
CA PHE A 168 -3.47 -13.72 -14.75
C PHE A 168 -2.50 -12.71 -15.35
N ILE A 169 -3.02 -11.55 -15.75
CA ILE A 169 -2.21 -10.40 -16.16
C ILE A 169 -1.88 -9.60 -14.91
N ARG A 170 -0.59 -9.30 -14.69
CA ARG A 170 -0.19 -8.38 -13.62
C ARG A 170 -0.69 -6.98 -13.97
N ALA A 171 -1.31 -6.33 -12.99
CA ALA A 171 -1.72 -4.95 -13.08
C ALA A 171 -0.93 -4.13 -12.06
N GLU A 172 -0.44 -2.97 -12.48
CA GLU A 172 0.13 -1.97 -11.60
C GLU A 172 -0.99 -1.03 -11.14
N MET A 173 -1.20 -0.96 -9.83
CA MET A 173 -2.10 0.02 -9.21
C MET A 173 -1.37 1.35 -9.07
N LEU A 174 -1.81 2.35 -9.81
CA LEU A 174 -1.31 3.72 -9.70
C LEU A 174 -2.12 4.46 -8.63
N PRO A 175 -1.77 5.71 -8.24
CA PRO A 175 -2.42 6.36 -7.10
C PRO A 175 -3.95 6.40 -7.24
N SER A 176 -4.61 5.63 -6.37
CA SER A 176 -6.02 5.24 -6.37
C SER A 176 -6.51 5.16 -4.93
N GLY A 177 -7.81 5.22 -4.71
CA GLY A 177 -8.39 5.13 -3.37
C GLY A 177 -9.71 5.86 -3.22
N TYR A 178 -10.03 6.18 -1.97
CA TYR A 178 -11.28 6.79 -1.55
C TYR A 178 -11.01 8.08 -0.79
N LEU A 179 -11.79 9.12 -1.07
CA LEU A 179 -11.81 10.37 -0.30
C LEU A 179 -13.23 10.56 0.21
N ILE A 180 -13.38 10.68 1.53
CA ILE A 180 -14.68 10.77 2.21
C ILE A 180 -14.78 12.13 2.88
N TRP A 181 -15.84 12.87 2.59
CA TRP A 181 -16.14 14.16 3.23
C TRP A 181 -17.47 14.08 3.96
N ALA A 182 -17.52 14.61 5.18
CA ALA A 182 -18.79 14.80 5.88
C ALA A 182 -19.63 15.86 5.15
N CYS A 183 -20.95 15.63 5.08
CA CYS A 183 -21.89 16.60 4.54
C CYS A 183 -22.75 17.20 5.66
N GLU A 184 -23.14 18.46 5.48
CA GLU A 184 -24.15 19.09 6.33
C GLU A 184 -25.45 18.29 6.24
N GLY A 185 -25.93 17.73 7.36
CA GLY A 185 -27.11 16.87 7.42
C GLY A 185 -26.87 15.39 7.71
N GLY A 186 -25.65 14.97 8.05
CA GLY A 186 -25.40 13.62 8.62
C GLY A 186 -25.08 12.51 7.61
N GLY A 187 -24.70 12.88 6.38
CA GLY A 187 -24.22 11.96 5.34
C GLY A 187 -22.75 12.17 4.98
N ALA A 188 -22.28 11.44 3.96
CA ALA A 188 -20.92 11.57 3.45
C ALA A 188 -20.87 11.60 1.92
N MET A 189 -20.01 12.44 1.37
CA MET A 189 -19.63 12.42 -0.04
C MET A 189 -18.41 11.51 -0.20
N ILE A 190 -18.51 10.52 -1.09
CA ILE A 190 -17.42 9.60 -1.41
C ILE A 190 -16.91 9.94 -2.80
N HIS A 191 -15.61 10.14 -2.94
CA HIS A 191 -14.92 10.19 -4.22
C HIS A 191 -14.06 8.92 -4.35
N ILE A 192 -14.22 8.21 -5.46
CA ILE A 192 -13.48 7.00 -5.78
C ILE A 192 -12.58 7.30 -6.96
N VAL A 193 -11.30 6.97 -6.87
CA VAL A 193 -10.37 7.00 -8.00
C VAL A 193 -9.81 5.59 -8.17
N ASP A 194 -9.99 5.02 -9.36
CA ASP A 194 -9.39 3.74 -9.76
C ASP A 194 -8.47 3.99 -10.95
N HIS A 195 -7.17 3.81 -10.76
CA HIS A 195 -6.15 4.04 -11.77
C HIS A 195 -5.26 2.81 -11.89
N VAL A 196 -5.44 2.09 -12.99
CA VAL A 196 -4.74 0.84 -13.24
C VAL A 196 -3.98 0.88 -14.56
N LYS A 197 -2.81 0.24 -14.57
CA LYS A 197 -2.04 -0.04 -15.77
C LYS A 197 -1.87 -1.55 -15.89
N LEU A 198 -2.42 -2.13 -16.94
CA LEU A 198 -2.27 -3.55 -17.24
C LEU A 198 -0.94 -3.78 -17.95
N ASP A 199 -0.17 -4.77 -17.48
CA ASP A 199 1.05 -5.20 -18.15
C ASP A 199 0.70 -6.18 -19.28
N VAL A 200 0.26 -5.63 -20.41
CA VAL A 200 -0.13 -6.41 -21.59
C VAL A 200 1.11 -6.75 -22.41
N SER A 201 1.91 -7.70 -21.93
CA SER A 201 2.88 -8.37 -22.79
C SER A 201 2.11 -9.32 -23.72
N PHE A 202 1.90 -8.90 -24.96
CA PHE A 202 1.42 -9.82 -25.99
C PHE A 202 2.52 -10.85 -26.26
N PRO A 203 2.26 -12.17 -26.16
CA PRO A 203 3.20 -13.15 -26.69
C PRO A 203 3.37 -12.86 -28.19
N ARG A 204 4.62 -12.70 -28.63
CA ARG A 204 4.99 -12.56 -30.04
C ARG A 204 4.70 -13.84 -30.81
#